data_AF-A0AAW8DJP2-F1
#
_entry.id   AF-A0AAW8DJP2-F1
#
_cell.length_a   1.000
_cell.length_b   1.000
_cell.length_c   1.000
_cell.angle_alpha   90.00
_cell.angle_beta   90.00
_cell.angle_gamma   90.00
#
_symmetry.space_group_name_H-M   'P 1'
#
loop_
_entity.id
_entity.type
_entity.pdbx_description
1 polymer ?
#
loop_
_entity_poly.entity_id
_entity_poly.type
_entity_poly.pdbx_seq_one_letter_code
_entity_poly.pdbx_strand_id
1 'polypeptide(L)'
;MPKTLRIVLLSVLSGVLGLATLAAVLGSGFAVTMSQGFHVTAPAAMTPAPRASSDKEDRIPVAILLGANGSVATDVLGPYGVLASSPRFHVFTVSVRREPVALSGGLTAIPDYSVKDVLDGVAPQPAIIVNPAMSDP
;
A
#
# COMPACT_ATOMS: atom_id res chain seq x y z
N MET A 1 38.30 -23.05 -39.14
CA MET A 1 38.34 -22.50 -37.76
C MET A 1 38.98 -23.54 -36.85
N PRO A 2 40.07 -23.24 -36.12
CA PRO A 2 40.71 -24.23 -35.26
C PRO A 2 39.74 -24.66 -34.15
N LYS A 3 39.66 -25.97 -33.88
CA LYS A 3 38.70 -26.55 -32.92
C LYS A 3 38.75 -25.88 -31.55
N THR A 4 39.94 -25.45 -31.12
CA THR A 4 40.19 -24.72 -29.88
C THR A 4 39.48 -23.37 -29.82
N LEU A 5 39.54 -22.57 -30.89
CA LEU A 5 38.85 -21.27 -30.96
C LEU A 5 37.33 -21.43 -30.85
N ARG A 6 36.77 -22.47 -31.48
CA ARG A 6 35.33 -22.77 -31.39
C ARG A 6 34.92 -23.14 -29.97
N ILE A 7 35.72 -23.94 -29.26
CA ILE A 7 35.44 -24.34 -27.87
C ILE A 7 35.47 -23.11 -26.95
N VAL A 8 36.50 -22.26 -27.05
CA VAL A 8 36.60 -21.04 -26.24
C VAL A 8 35.41 -20.11 -26.50
N LEU A 9 35.04 -19.90 -27.76
CA LEU A 9 33.92 -19.02 -28.11
C LEU A 9 32.58 -19.54 -27.55
N LEU A 10 32.35 -20.85 -27.61
CA LEU A 10 31.16 -21.49 -27.04
C LEU A 10 31.15 -21.41 -25.51
N SER A 11 32.29 -21.61 -24.85
CA SER A 11 32.39 -21.49 -23.39
C SER A 11 32.13 -20.06 -22.91
N VAL A 12 32.69 -19.06 -23.58
CA VAL A 12 32.42 -17.64 -23.28
C VAL A 12 30.95 -17.31 -23.52
N LEU A 13 30.40 -17.72 -24.67
CA LEU A 13 28.99 -17.50 -24.98
C LEU A 13 28.09 -18.16 -23.93
N SER A 14 28.39 -19.40 -23.53
CA SER A 14 27.64 -20.12 -22.51
C SER A 14 27.73 -19.44 -21.15
N GLY A 15 28.90 -18.91 -20.78
CA GLY A 15 29.08 -18.14 -19.55
C GLY A 15 28.25 -16.86 -19.54
N VAL A 16 28.32 -16.08 -20.62
CA VAL A 16 27.52 -14.85 -20.78
C VAL A 16 26.03 -15.16 -20.72
N LEU A 17 25.59 -16.22 -21.42
CA LEU A 17 24.19 -16.62 -21.42
C LEU A 17 23.73 -17.07 -20.01
N GLY A 18 24.58 -17.79 -19.28
CA GLY A 18 24.31 -18.21 -17.90
C GLY A 18 24.22 -17.04 -16.91
N LEU A 19 25.07 -16.03 -17.05
CA LEU A 19 25.01 -14.79 -16.26
C LEU A 19 23.75 -13.98 -16.57
N ALA A 20 23.42 -13.86 -17.86
CA ALA A 20 22.22 -13.15 -18.30
C ALA A 20 20.94 -13.83 -17.81
N THR A 21 20.85 -15.16 -17.88
CA THR A 21 19.68 -15.89 -17.36
C THR A 21 19.56 -15.76 -15.84
N LEU A 22 20.66 -15.87 -15.09
CA LEU A 22 20.65 -15.67 -13.64
C LEU A 22 20.17 -14.25 -13.27
N ALA A 23 20.70 -13.23 -13.92
CA ALA A 23 20.29 -11.84 -13.70
C ALA A 23 18.81 -11.61 -14.01
N ALA A 24 18.30 -12.20 -15.10
CA ALA A 24 16.90 -12.10 -15.48
C ALA A 24 15.98 -12.79 -14.44
N VAL A 25 16.37 -13.96 -13.94
CA VAL A 25 15.60 -14.69 -12.90
C VAL A 25 15.55 -13.90 -11.59
N LEU A 26 16.69 -13.37 -11.14
CA LEU A 26 16.75 -12.57 -9.91
C LEU A 26 15.96 -11.27 -10.04
N GLY A 27 16.12 -10.56 -11.16
CA GLY A 27 15.40 -9.30 -11.41
C GLY A 27 13.89 -9.49 -11.52
N SER A 28 13.44 -10.53 -12.23
CA SER A 28 12.01 -10.84 -12.32
C SER A 28 11.42 -11.29 -10.99
N GLY A 29 12.12 -12.14 -10.24
CA GLY A 29 11.71 -12.55 -8.89
C GLY A 29 11.53 -11.35 -7.97
N PHE A 30 12.53 -10.45 -7.94
CA PHE A 30 12.46 -9.21 -7.15
C PHE A 30 11.28 -8.32 -7.55
N ALA A 31 11.09 -8.08 -8.86
CA ALA A 31 10.00 -7.25 -9.36
C ALA A 31 8.62 -7.83 -9.03
N VAL A 32 8.46 -9.16 -9.14
CA VAL A 32 7.23 -9.85 -8.76
C VAL A 32 6.99 -9.73 -7.26
N THR A 33 7.99 -10.04 -6.42
CA THR A 33 7.83 -9.94 -4.96
C THR A 33 7.48 -8.52 -4.49
N MET A 34 8.13 -7.50 -5.06
CA MET A 34 7.84 -6.11 -4.69
C MET A 34 6.46 -5.65 -5.16
N SER A 35 5.99 -6.08 -6.35
CA SER A 35 4.66 -5.71 -6.85
C SER A 35 3.51 -6.33 -6.04
N GLN A 36 3.73 -7.51 -5.44
CA GLN A 36 2.77 -8.13 -4.52
C GLN A 36 2.63 -7.36 -3.18
N GLY A 37 3.63 -6.54 -2.83
CA GLY A 37 3.64 -5.82 -1.55
C GLY A 37 2.49 -4.83 -1.38
N PHE A 38 2.02 -4.23 -2.48
CA PHE A 38 0.94 -3.23 -2.51
C PHE A 38 -0.18 -3.66 -3.48
N HIS A 39 -0.55 -4.93 -3.45
CA HIS A 39 -1.65 -5.43 -4.26
C HIS A 39 -2.98 -5.38 -3.50
N VAL A 40 -4.00 -4.78 -4.11
CA VAL A 40 -5.37 -4.80 -3.59
C VAL A 40 -5.94 -6.20 -3.78
N THR A 41 -6.22 -6.89 -2.66
CA THR A 41 -6.79 -8.25 -2.65
C THR A 41 -8.27 -8.21 -2.25
N ALA A 42 -8.99 -7.20 -2.75
CA ALA A 42 -10.43 -7.05 -2.52
C ALA A 42 -11.23 -7.59 -3.71
N PRO A 43 -12.33 -8.35 -3.49
CA PRO A 43 -13.29 -8.59 -4.55
C PRO A 43 -13.88 -7.25 -5.03
N ALA A 44 -14.10 -7.11 -6.35
CA ALA A 44 -14.60 -5.88 -6.99
C ALA A 44 -15.96 -5.36 -6.45
N ALA A 45 -16.60 -6.11 -5.55
CA ALA A 45 -17.90 -5.82 -4.94
C ALA A 45 -17.82 -5.65 -3.41
N MET A 46 -16.73 -5.10 -2.86
CA MET A 46 -16.78 -4.61 -1.48
C MET A 46 -17.60 -3.32 -1.44
N THR A 47 -18.84 -3.42 -0.97
CA THR A 47 -19.67 -2.24 -0.70
C THR A 47 -18.99 -1.40 0.38
N PRO A 48 -18.80 -0.08 0.17
CA PRO A 48 -18.27 0.79 1.21
C PRO A 48 -19.09 0.62 2.49
N ALA A 49 -18.40 0.42 3.62
CA ALA A 49 -19.09 0.34 4.89
C ALA A 49 -19.97 1.59 5.10
N PRO A 50 -21.14 1.46 5.75
CA PRO A 50 -21.97 2.59 6.12
C PRO A 50 -21.12 3.63 6.87
N ARG A 51 -21.37 4.92 6.61
CA ARG A 51 -20.67 6.01 7.31
C ARG A 51 -20.78 5.76 8.82
N ALA A 52 -19.65 5.77 9.53
CA ALA A 52 -19.67 5.76 10.98
C ALA A 52 -20.47 6.99 11.45
N SER A 53 -21.46 6.79 12.33
CA SER A 53 -22.33 7.86 12.82
C SER A 53 -21.51 8.97 13.49
N SER A 54 -21.92 10.21 13.27
CA SER A 54 -21.33 11.44 13.82
C SER A 54 -21.57 11.64 15.32
N ASP A 55 -22.18 10.67 16.02
CA ASP A 55 -22.41 10.67 17.48
C ASP A 55 -21.13 10.66 18.34
N LYS A 56 -19.97 10.99 17.76
CA LYS A 56 -18.67 11.08 18.41
C LYS A 56 -18.20 12.53 18.57
N GLU A 57 -19.12 13.50 18.56
CA GLU A 57 -18.84 14.94 18.61
C GLU A 57 -17.89 15.35 19.77
N ASP A 58 -17.95 14.64 20.91
CA ASP A 58 -17.09 14.89 22.08
C ASP A 58 -15.69 14.23 22.02
N ARG A 59 -15.35 13.52 20.94
CA ARG A 59 -14.06 12.84 20.78
C ARG A 59 -13.15 13.60 19.84
N ILE A 60 -11.83 13.56 20.11
CA ILE A 60 -10.81 14.21 19.30
C ILE A 60 -10.75 13.51 17.92
N PRO A 61 -11.07 14.18 16.81
CA PRO A 61 -11.07 13.57 15.48
C PRO A 61 -9.64 13.39 14.96
N VAL A 62 -9.33 12.16 14.55
CA VAL A 62 -8.02 11.75 14.01
C VAL A 62 -8.22 11.15 12.64
N ALA A 63 -7.62 11.75 11.62
CA ALA A 63 -7.54 11.19 10.28
C ALA A 63 -6.25 10.40 10.11
N ILE A 64 -6.35 9.13 9.70
CA ILE A 64 -5.23 8.34 9.19
C ILE A 64 -5.28 8.38 7.66
N LEU A 65 -4.26 8.97 7.02
CA LEU A 65 -4.20 9.06 5.57
C LEU A 65 -3.83 7.71 4.95
N LEU A 66 -4.56 7.31 3.91
CA LEU A 66 -4.24 6.14 3.10
C LEU A 66 -3.90 6.59 1.67
N GLY A 67 -2.70 6.28 1.21
CA GLY A 67 -2.23 6.57 -0.14
C GLY A 67 -3.04 5.80 -1.19
N ALA A 68 -3.33 6.44 -2.32
CA ALA A 68 -4.12 5.82 -3.40
C ALA A 68 -3.43 4.58 -3.99
N ASN A 69 -2.10 4.61 -4.04
CA ASN A 69 -1.25 3.52 -4.54
C ASN A 69 -0.73 2.62 -3.41
N GLY A 70 -1.18 2.87 -2.18
CA GLY A 70 -0.92 2.07 -1.01
C GLY A 70 -0.08 2.76 0.08
N SER A 71 -0.10 2.16 1.26
CA SER A 71 0.60 2.67 2.45
C SER A 71 1.25 1.56 3.26
N VAL A 72 2.31 1.89 3.99
CA VAL A 72 2.96 0.93 4.88
C VAL A 72 1.99 0.56 6.01
N ALA A 73 1.67 -0.72 6.12
CA ALA A 73 0.64 -1.23 7.01
C ALA A 73 0.93 -0.93 8.48
N THR A 74 2.20 -0.99 8.91
CA THR A 74 2.57 -0.70 10.31
C THR A 74 2.39 0.78 10.65
N ASP A 75 2.62 1.67 9.70
CA ASP A 75 2.50 3.11 9.86
C ASP A 75 1.03 3.56 9.86
N VAL A 76 0.14 2.75 9.27
CA VAL A 76 -1.31 2.88 9.36
C VAL A 76 -1.84 2.25 10.64
N LEU A 77 -1.62 0.95 10.82
CA LEU A 77 -2.28 0.12 11.84
C LEU A 77 -1.71 0.33 13.24
N GLY A 78 -0.43 0.68 13.37
CA GLY A 78 0.20 0.97 14.65
C GLY A 78 -0.48 2.17 15.34
N PRO A 79 -0.45 3.37 14.73
CA PRO A 79 -1.16 4.53 15.26
C PRO A 79 -2.67 4.32 15.35
N TYR A 80 -3.30 3.69 14.33
CA TYR A 80 -4.74 3.41 14.35
C TYR A 80 -5.12 2.59 15.59
N GLY A 81 -4.44 1.47 15.84
CA GLY A 81 -4.76 0.57 16.96
C GLY A 81 -4.59 1.25 18.31
N VAL A 82 -3.50 2.01 18.50
CA VAL A 82 -3.25 2.75 19.74
C VAL A 82 -4.33 3.81 19.98
N LEU A 83 -4.63 4.64 18.98
CA LEU A 83 -5.59 5.74 19.12
C LEU A 83 -7.04 5.23 19.24
N ALA A 84 -7.42 4.22 18.45
CA ALA A 84 -8.77 3.67 18.46
C ALA A 84 -9.09 2.89 19.75
N SER A 85 -8.06 2.42 20.49
CA SER A 85 -8.25 1.76 21.79
C SER A 85 -8.72 2.72 22.89
N SER A 86 -8.57 4.03 22.70
CA SER A 86 -8.94 5.05 23.67
C SER A 86 -10.32 5.64 23.36
N PRO A 87 -11.21 5.80 24.36
CA PRO A 87 -12.52 6.40 24.16
C PRO A 87 -12.46 7.90 23.84
N ARG A 88 -11.27 8.53 23.97
CA ARG A 88 -11.07 9.97 23.74
C ARG A 88 -10.92 10.33 22.27
N PHE A 89 -10.58 9.38 21.41
CA PHE A 89 -10.31 9.65 19.99
C PHE A 89 -11.42 9.09 19.10
N HIS A 90 -11.74 9.84 18.07
CA HIS A 90 -12.50 9.36 16.92
C HIS A 90 -11.51 9.16 15.77
N VAL A 91 -11.01 7.95 15.63
CA VAL A 91 -10.10 7.58 14.53
C VAL A 91 -10.92 7.17 13.32
N PHE A 92 -10.56 7.72 12.15
CA PHE A 92 -11.12 7.37 10.85
C PHE A 92 -10.05 7.44 9.78
N THR A 93 -10.27 6.75 8.67
CA THR A 93 -9.35 6.67 7.54
C THR A 93 -9.80 7.58 6.40
N VAL A 94 -8.84 8.23 5.74
CA VAL A 94 -9.09 9.16 4.64
C VAL A 94 -8.19 8.83 3.46
N SER A 95 -8.75 8.80 2.26
CA SER A 95 -7.97 8.72 1.02
C SER A 95 -8.52 9.66 -0.06
N VAL A 96 -7.90 9.70 -1.24
CA VAL A 96 -8.39 10.52 -2.36
C VAL A 96 -9.77 10.05 -2.87
N ARG A 97 -10.06 8.76 -2.73
CA ARG A 97 -11.33 8.10 -3.10
C ARG A 97 -11.69 7.05 -2.05
N ARG A 98 -12.98 6.71 -1.94
CA ARG A 98 -13.47 5.62 -1.07
C ARG A 98 -13.46 4.27 -1.81
N GLU A 99 -12.30 3.92 -2.33
CA GLU A 99 -12.05 2.68 -3.06
C GLU A 99 -11.09 1.80 -2.23
N PRO A 100 -11.10 0.47 -2.40
CA PRO A 100 -10.11 -0.38 -1.76
C PRO A 100 -8.68 0.07 -2.08
N VAL A 101 -7.86 0.26 -1.04
CA VAL A 101 -6.45 0.64 -1.12
C VAL A 101 -5.57 -0.43 -0.50
N ALA A 102 -4.40 -0.65 -1.10
CA ALA A 102 -3.46 -1.64 -0.62
C ALA A 102 -2.70 -1.15 0.61
N LEU A 103 -2.45 -2.04 1.56
CA LEU A 103 -1.50 -1.83 2.63
C LEU A 103 -0.35 -2.83 2.46
N SER A 104 0.88 -2.40 2.80
CA SER A 104 2.07 -3.24 2.63
C SER A 104 1.89 -4.61 3.30
N GLY A 105 2.37 -5.67 2.67
CA GLY A 105 2.20 -7.02 3.19
C GLY A 105 0.89 -7.69 2.76
N GLY A 106 0.26 -7.18 1.68
CA GLY A 106 -0.88 -7.80 1.02
C GLY A 106 -2.25 -7.53 1.68
N LEU A 107 -2.30 -6.59 2.63
CA LEU A 107 -3.55 -6.18 3.26
C LEU A 107 -4.31 -5.20 2.38
N THR A 108 -5.62 -5.08 2.61
CA THR A 108 -6.47 -4.13 1.87
C THR A 108 -7.42 -3.45 2.86
N ALA A 109 -7.53 -2.13 2.73
CA ALA A 109 -8.43 -1.30 3.53
C ALA A 109 -9.38 -0.52 2.63
N ILE A 110 -10.55 -0.18 3.16
CA ILE A 110 -11.49 0.74 2.50
C ILE A 110 -11.53 2.01 3.34
N PRO A 111 -11.18 3.18 2.77
CA PRO A 111 -11.24 4.45 3.48
C PRO A 111 -12.67 4.78 3.95
N ASP A 112 -12.78 5.23 5.20
CA ASP A 112 -14.05 5.69 5.78
C ASP A 112 -14.58 6.91 5.02
N TYR A 113 -13.67 7.83 4.65
CA TYR A 113 -13.97 9.08 3.97
C TYR A 113 -12.98 9.36 2.83
N SER A 114 -13.39 10.20 1.89
CA SER A 114 -12.49 10.83 0.93
C SER A 114 -12.00 12.20 1.43
N VAL A 115 -10.91 12.70 0.86
CA VAL A 115 -10.46 14.09 1.11
C VAL A 115 -11.57 15.08 0.77
N LYS A 116 -12.35 14.84 -0.29
CA LYS A 116 -13.52 15.67 -0.63
C LYS A 116 -14.57 15.65 0.48
N ASP A 117 -14.87 14.48 1.06
CA ASP A 117 -15.82 14.40 2.18
C ASP A 117 -15.38 15.26 3.38
N VAL A 118 -14.06 15.38 3.63
CA VAL A 118 -13.53 16.28 4.69
C VAL A 118 -13.71 17.74 4.31
N LEU A 119 -13.40 18.12 3.07
CA LEU A 119 -13.52 19.49 2.57
C LEU A 119 -14.98 19.97 2.49
N ASP A 120 -15.89 19.06 2.16
CA ASP A 120 -17.32 19.33 2.02
C ASP A 120 -18.07 19.26 3.38
N GLY A 121 -17.36 19.00 4.48
CA GLY A 121 -17.92 18.91 5.83
C GLY A 121 -18.78 17.66 6.09
N VAL A 122 -18.68 16.65 5.22
CA VAL A 122 -19.34 15.35 5.38
C VAL A 122 -18.61 14.48 6.43
N ALA A 123 -17.29 14.58 6.46
CA ALA A 123 -16.45 13.97 7.48
C ALA A 123 -16.11 14.97 8.59
N PRO A 124 -15.82 14.53 9.82
CA PRO A 124 -15.30 15.40 10.87
C PRO A 124 -14.01 16.10 10.44
N GLN A 125 -13.85 17.37 10.80
CA GLN A 125 -12.59 18.08 10.56
C GLN A 125 -11.51 17.52 11.49
N PRO A 126 -10.40 16.93 10.97
CA PRO A 126 -9.40 16.30 11.81
C PRO A 126 -8.62 17.34 12.62
N ALA A 127 -8.49 17.10 13.92
CA ALA A 127 -7.59 17.84 14.80
C ALA A 127 -6.17 17.26 14.75
N ILE A 128 -6.05 15.97 14.42
CA ILE A 128 -4.80 15.25 14.24
C ILE A 128 -4.84 14.54 12.89
N ILE A 129 -3.74 14.66 12.15
CA ILE A 129 -3.54 13.93 10.89
C ILE A 129 -2.31 13.05 11.07
N VAL A 130 -2.47 11.75 10.85
CA VAL A 130 -1.35 10.81 10.74
C VAL A 130 -1.08 10.61 9.26
N ASN A 131 0.17 10.85 8.87
CA ASN A 131 0.66 10.65 7.50
C ASN A 131 1.61 9.45 7.47
N PRO A 132 1.14 8.25 7.10
CA PRO A 132 1.98 7.06 6.97
C PRO A 132 2.98 7.18 5.81
N ALA A 133 3.99 6.31 5.78
CA ALA A 133 4.77 6.13 4.56
C ALA A 133 3.88 5.56 3.43
N MET A 134 3.99 6.14 2.24
CA MET A 134 3.21 5.78 1.05
C MET A 134 4.13 5.35 -0.09
N SER A 135 3.64 4.47 -0.96
CA SER A 135 4.38 3.98 -2.14
C SER A 135 4.53 5.02 -3.25
N ASP A 136 3.70 6.08 -3.23
CA ASP A 136 3.73 7.22 -4.15
C ASP A 136 3.15 8.45 -3.42
N PRO A 137 4.00 9.38 -2.94
CA PRO A 137 3.61 10.51 -2.08
C PRO A 137 2.89 11.67 -2.80
#